data_AF-J3P790-F1
#
_entry.id   AF-J3P790-F1
#
_cell.length_a   1.000
_cell.length_b   1.000
_cell.length_c   1.000
_cell.angle_alpha   90.00
_cell.angle_beta   90.00
_cell.angle_gamma   90.00
#
_symmetry.space_group_name_H-M   'P 1'
#
loop_
_entity.id
_entity.type
_entity.pdbx_description
1 polymer ?
#
loop_
_entity_poly.entity_id
_entity_poly.type
_entity_poly.pdbx_seq_one_letter_code
_entity_poly.pdbx_strand_id
1 'polypeptide(L)'
;MSCGRSAMACGRLASRLAGGYNKPRGTPAPVVTPASSPAPAAVSTAPHTLRRASRQQHRCYKYYSPRSRFGTSPTQNSTTTPVDTPTRTTTMSSAAEATKAHEALLKRNPHGNFGAVEASRPPFDAAASLRYTQTPQPGWKQGGGANQLQAVAPADHITIAPYEEGRAAHLNYKLLISAIIPRPIAFVSTVGKDGSGEENLAPFSYFNMINHDPPLFVVGFASPSEGAAAKDTVRHLSETGECVINIISEGYVEAANAASVNAPGDASEWLISGLTPARDTVDVRPPRVKEAIFSIEGKVESLREFKSKAVAGKTSGTMAVIEGVRFWARGDAISEARDMIDPAVLRPISRLGGITYGRTTEAFELPRPDFEKDVGGQEGMAKLKDVAAAKK
;
A
#
# COMPACT_ATOMS: atom_id res chain seq x y z
N MET A 1 -17.90 62.98 20.91
CA MET A 1 -18.57 62.21 19.83
C MET A 1 -18.67 60.75 20.29
N SER A 2 -19.46 60.49 21.34
CA SER A 2 -20.71 59.68 21.32
C SER A 2 -20.58 58.36 20.54
N CYS A 3 -20.27 57.23 21.19
CA CYS A 3 -21.16 56.39 22.01
C CYS A 3 -22.13 55.54 21.16
N GLY A 4 -21.96 54.21 21.25
CA GLY A 4 -22.87 53.21 20.69
C GLY A 4 -24.14 53.00 21.53
N ARG A 5 -25.05 52.19 20.97
CA ARG A 5 -26.30 51.59 21.51
C ARG A 5 -26.96 50.88 20.32
N SER A 6 -27.78 49.85 20.37
CA SER A 6 -28.36 48.90 21.35
C SER A 6 -29.07 47.86 20.47
N ALA A 7 -28.97 46.54 20.66
CA ALA A 7 -29.70 45.70 21.61
C ALA A 7 -31.23 45.60 21.40
N MET A 8 -31.72 44.34 21.45
CA MET A 8 -33.10 43.85 21.70
C MET A 8 -34.12 43.90 20.55
N ALA A 9 -35.10 42.99 20.41
CA ALA A 9 -35.40 41.69 21.01
C ALA A 9 -36.65 41.11 20.29
N CYS A 10 -36.79 39.78 20.33
CA CYS A 10 -38.02 38.98 20.53
C CYS A 10 -39.31 39.29 19.74
N GLY A 11 -39.86 38.27 19.05
CA GLY A 11 -41.27 38.29 18.64
C GLY A 11 -41.69 37.14 17.73
N ARG A 12 -42.27 36.09 18.33
CA ARG A 12 -42.97 34.98 17.66
C ARG A 12 -44.16 35.49 16.83
N LEU A 13 -44.47 34.89 15.69
CA LEU A 13 -45.61 33.97 15.45
C LEU A 13 -45.83 33.74 13.94
N ALA A 14 -46.25 32.51 13.62
CA ALA A 14 -46.62 32.04 12.30
C ALA A 14 -47.92 32.68 11.77
N SER A 15 -48.05 32.82 10.44
CA SER A 15 -49.01 32.04 9.64
C SER A 15 -49.19 32.58 8.20
N ARG A 16 -49.09 31.64 7.26
CA ARG A 16 -49.88 31.38 6.03
C ARG A 16 -50.16 32.45 4.96
N LEU A 17 -50.06 31.92 3.73
CA LEU A 17 -50.67 32.27 2.42
C LEU A 17 -49.77 33.09 1.49
N ALA A 18 -49.74 32.92 0.17
CA ALA A 18 -50.03 31.84 -0.78
C ALA A 18 -49.57 32.37 -2.15
N GLY A 19 -49.19 31.47 -3.07
CA GLY A 19 -48.90 31.73 -4.49
C GLY A 19 -47.44 31.45 -4.86
N GLY A 20 -47.10 30.58 -5.80
CA GLY A 20 -47.84 29.94 -6.88
C GLY A 20 -46.98 30.03 -8.16
N TYR A 21 -46.96 28.93 -8.95
CA TYR A 21 -46.34 28.67 -10.28
C TYR A 21 -45.22 27.62 -10.26
N ASN A 22 -45.46 26.31 -10.46
CA ASN A 22 -46.05 25.48 -11.55
C ASN A 22 -44.95 24.80 -12.40
N LYS A 23 -44.91 23.47 -12.36
CA LYS A 23 -44.01 22.54 -13.09
C LYS A 23 -44.90 21.49 -13.78
N PRO A 24 -44.66 21.09 -15.04
CA PRO A 24 -45.59 20.23 -15.77
C PRO A 24 -45.48 18.76 -15.36
N ARG A 25 -46.63 18.08 -15.44
CA ARG A 25 -46.88 16.68 -15.05
C ARG A 25 -46.50 15.71 -16.18
N GLY A 26 -45.85 14.60 -15.81
CA GLY A 26 -45.83 13.33 -16.55
C GLY A 26 -46.43 12.24 -15.67
N THR A 27 -47.26 11.39 -16.27
CA THR A 27 -48.11 10.33 -15.69
C THR A 27 -47.36 9.24 -14.89
N PRO A 28 -47.93 8.69 -13.79
CA PRO A 28 -47.33 7.57 -13.06
C PRO A 28 -47.86 6.20 -13.52
N ALA A 29 -46.96 5.22 -13.63
CA ALA A 29 -47.26 3.79 -13.76
C ALA A 29 -47.32 3.12 -12.36
N PRO A 30 -48.00 1.97 -12.19
CA PRO A 30 -48.59 1.56 -10.92
C PRO A 30 -47.60 0.89 -9.95
N VAL A 31 -47.88 1.12 -8.66
CA VAL A 31 -47.23 0.54 -7.48
C VAL A 31 -47.68 -0.90 -7.27
N VAL A 32 -46.73 -1.82 -7.04
CA VAL A 32 -46.98 -3.19 -6.57
C VAL A 32 -46.35 -3.35 -5.19
N THR A 33 -47.15 -3.70 -4.19
CA THR A 33 -46.75 -4.09 -2.82
C THR A 33 -47.65 -5.25 -2.35
N PRO A 34 -47.27 -6.05 -1.34
CA PRO A 34 -46.90 -7.46 -1.47
C PRO A 34 -48.02 -8.42 -1.01
N ALA A 35 -47.97 -9.67 -1.48
CA ALA A 35 -48.86 -10.72 -0.99
C ALA A 35 -48.17 -11.58 0.09
N SER A 36 -48.91 -11.75 1.18
CA SER A 36 -48.63 -12.47 2.43
C SER A 36 -48.56 -14.01 2.30
N SER A 37 -47.77 -14.64 3.17
CA SER A 37 -47.73 -16.09 3.43
C SER A 37 -49.08 -16.70 3.83
N PRO A 38 -49.19 -18.03 3.75
CA PRO A 38 -49.46 -18.78 4.99
C PRO A 38 -48.62 -20.07 5.15
N ALA A 39 -48.18 -20.32 6.39
CA ALA A 39 -47.91 -21.64 6.98
C ALA A 39 -49.06 -21.93 7.99
N PRO A 40 -49.22 -23.10 8.66
CA PRO A 40 -48.26 -24.20 8.87
C PRO A 40 -48.85 -25.64 8.90
N ALA A 41 -47.98 -26.66 9.00
CA ALA A 41 -48.20 -27.88 9.80
C ALA A 41 -46.87 -28.66 10.00
N ALA A 42 -46.60 -29.01 11.25
CA ALA A 42 -45.45 -29.80 11.75
C ALA A 42 -45.69 -31.32 11.55
N VAL A 43 -44.85 -32.33 11.86
CA VAL A 43 -43.83 -32.68 12.88
C VAL A 43 -43.06 -33.88 12.24
N SER A 44 -41.76 -34.15 12.41
CA SER A 44 -41.24 -35.04 13.48
C SER A 44 -39.87 -35.65 13.13
N THR A 45 -38.96 -35.65 14.12
CA THR A 45 -37.91 -36.64 14.46
C THR A 45 -36.69 -36.90 13.54
N ALA A 46 -35.50 -36.58 14.08
CA ALA A 46 -34.17 -37.08 13.71
C ALA A 46 -33.96 -38.55 14.18
N PRO A 47 -32.87 -39.31 13.84
CA PRO A 47 -31.48 -39.00 14.23
C PRO A 47 -30.32 -39.45 13.27
N HIS A 48 -29.10 -39.04 13.65
CA HIS A 48 -27.73 -39.39 13.23
C HIS A 48 -27.45 -40.66 12.39
N THR A 49 -26.54 -40.56 11.40
CA THR A 49 -25.17 -41.19 11.41
C THR A 49 -24.37 -41.08 10.07
N LEU A 50 -23.07 -40.87 10.25
CA LEU A 50 -21.85 -41.07 9.42
C LEU A 50 -21.89 -41.90 8.11
N ARG A 51 -21.25 -41.35 7.04
CA ARG A 51 -20.10 -41.94 6.27
C ARG A 51 -19.71 -41.00 5.10
N ARG A 52 -18.52 -40.36 5.09
CA ARG A 52 -17.27 -40.71 4.33
C ARG A 52 -17.52 -41.45 3.01
N ALA A 53 -16.81 -41.25 1.89
CA ALA A 53 -15.72 -40.38 1.43
C ALA A 53 -15.34 -40.89 0.01
N SER A 54 -14.76 -40.05 -0.87
CA SER A 54 -13.59 -40.37 -1.72
C SER A 54 -13.40 -39.25 -2.77
N ARG A 55 -12.34 -38.43 -2.65
CA ARG A 55 -10.99 -38.55 -3.26
C ARG A 55 -10.97 -38.22 -4.76
N GLN A 56 -10.28 -37.13 -5.11
CA GLN A 56 -8.94 -37.26 -5.72
C GLN A 56 -8.18 -35.93 -5.70
N GLN A 57 -7.07 -35.92 -4.98
CA GLN A 57 -6.04 -34.88 -5.02
C GLN A 57 -4.71 -35.54 -4.62
N HIS A 58 -3.61 -35.09 -5.23
CA HIS A 58 -2.18 -35.25 -4.87
C HIS A 58 -1.29 -36.29 -5.58
N ARG A 59 -0.29 -35.74 -6.30
CA ARG A 59 1.13 -36.12 -6.41
C ARG A 59 1.87 -34.84 -6.88
N CYS A 60 3.06 -34.42 -6.45
CA CYS A 60 4.18 -34.99 -5.71
C CYS A 60 4.99 -33.81 -5.12
N TYR A 61 5.68 -33.98 -3.98
CA TYR A 61 7.11 -33.69 -3.83
C TYR A 61 7.59 -34.28 -2.49
N LYS A 62 8.56 -35.19 -2.58
CA LYS A 62 9.33 -35.74 -1.45
C LYS A 62 10.70 -35.07 -1.47
N TYR A 63 11.21 -34.60 -0.32
CA TYR A 63 12.62 -34.76 0.03
C TYR A 63 12.80 -34.82 1.57
N TYR A 64 13.84 -35.55 1.94
CA TYR A 64 14.21 -36.12 3.24
C TYR A 64 14.65 -35.10 4.31
N SER A 65 14.47 -35.49 5.58
CA SER A 65 15.16 -34.98 6.77
C SER A 65 15.69 -36.17 7.57
N PRO A 66 16.85 -36.06 8.25
CA PRO A 66 17.12 -36.87 9.42
C PRO A 66 17.20 -36.03 10.70
N ARG A 67 16.52 -36.53 11.74
CA ARG A 67 16.68 -36.16 13.15
C ARG A 67 17.94 -36.83 13.73
N SER A 68 18.64 -36.16 14.64
CA SER A 68 19.53 -36.80 15.61
C SER A 68 19.10 -36.45 17.05
N ARG A 69 19.21 -37.45 17.93
CA ARG A 69 18.82 -37.43 19.36
C ARG A 69 20.02 -37.13 20.28
N PHE A 70 19.71 -36.51 21.41
CA PHE A 70 20.27 -36.60 22.78
C PHE A 70 21.77 -36.82 23.04
N GLY A 71 22.33 -35.94 23.88
CA GLY A 71 23.52 -36.18 24.71
C GLY A 71 23.53 -35.22 25.91
N THR A 72 23.67 -35.77 27.13
CA THR A 72 23.71 -35.10 28.45
C THR A 72 25.11 -34.59 28.83
N SER A 73 25.15 -33.64 29.78
CA SER A 73 26.27 -32.78 30.27
C SER A 73 27.58 -33.47 30.72
N PRO A 74 28.65 -32.68 31.03
CA PRO A 74 28.81 -32.15 32.39
C PRO A 74 29.36 -30.72 32.52
N THR A 75 29.19 -30.20 33.73
CA THR A 75 29.56 -28.92 34.35
C THR A 75 31.01 -28.46 34.21
N GLN A 76 31.24 -27.16 34.01
CA GLN A 76 32.45 -26.45 34.45
C GLN A 76 32.15 -25.01 34.92
N ASN A 77 32.67 -24.68 36.11
CA ASN A 77 32.77 -23.34 36.69
C ASN A 77 33.87 -22.52 36.00
N SER A 78 33.64 -21.22 35.76
CA SER A 78 34.67 -20.15 35.91
C SER A 78 33.98 -18.78 35.87
N THR A 79 34.00 -18.06 36.99
CA THR A 79 34.86 -16.89 37.29
C THR A 79 34.51 -15.62 36.50
N THR A 80 33.83 -14.73 37.20
CA THR A 80 33.45 -13.36 36.83
C THR A 80 34.66 -12.48 36.56
N THR A 81 34.66 -11.76 35.43
CA THR A 81 35.46 -10.54 35.21
C THR A 81 34.53 -9.41 34.78
N PRO A 82 34.72 -8.16 35.26
CA PRO A 82 33.86 -7.05 34.90
C PRO A 82 34.25 -6.51 33.52
N VAL A 83 33.26 -6.39 32.63
CA VAL A 83 33.41 -5.75 31.32
C VAL A 83 33.17 -4.25 31.50
N ASP A 84 34.22 -3.46 31.30
CA ASP A 84 34.14 -2.01 31.14
C ASP A 84 33.21 -1.67 29.98
N THR A 85 32.24 -0.78 30.23
CA THR A 85 31.31 -0.27 29.23
C THR A 85 31.96 0.90 28.49
N PRO A 86 32.24 0.82 27.18
CA PRO A 86 32.75 1.97 26.45
C PRO A 86 31.61 2.95 26.14
N THR A 87 31.91 4.23 26.35
CA THR A 87 31.01 5.38 26.23
C THR A 87 30.44 5.52 24.81
N ARG A 88 29.12 5.69 24.73
CA ARG A 88 28.26 5.81 23.53
C ARG A 88 28.43 7.15 22.80
N THR A 89 29.63 7.47 22.33
CA THR A 89 29.87 8.76 21.62
C THR A 89 30.58 8.57 20.28
N THR A 90 31.36 7.50 20.10
CA THR A 90 32.17 7.28 18.89
C THR A 90 31.42 6.63 17.72
N THR A 91 30.21 6.08 17.93
CA THR A 91 29.46 5.29 16.93
C THR A 91 28.46 6.09 16.08
N MET A 92 27.95 7.22 16.56
CA MET A 92 26.96 8.01 15.78
C MET A 92 27.59 8.79 14.61
N SER A 93 28.83 9.28 14.77
CA SER A 93 29.53 10.03 13.70
C SER A 93 29.74 9.16 12.45
N SER A 94 30.13 7.90 12.62
CA SER A 94 30.45 7.00 11.50
C SER A 94 29.21 6.54 10.72
N ALA A 95 28.07 6.34 11.37
CA ALA A 95 26.82 5.95 10.71
C ALA A 95 26.21 7.10 9.88
N ALA A 96 26.27 8.33 10.41
CA ALA A 96 25.83 9.52 9.69
C ALA A 96 26.71 9.79 8.45
N GLU A 97 28.04 9.62 8.58
CA GLU A 97 28.99 9.74 7.48
C GLU A 97 28.77 8.67 6.39
N ALA A 98 28.53 7.41 6.78
CA ALA A 98 28.21 6.33 5.85
C ALA A 98 26.91 6.59 5.08
N THR A 99 25.89 7.13 5.76
CA THR A 99 24.61 7.52 5.15
C THR A 99 24.81 8.67 4.15
N LYS A 100 25.61 9.69 4.51
CA LYS A 100 25.92 10.81 3.62
C LYS A 100 26.69 10.37 2.37
N ALA A 101 27.66 9.46 2.52
CA ALA A 101 28.39 8.87 1.41
C ALA A 101 27.46 8.05 0.48
N HIS A 102 26.53 7.29 1.06
CA HIS A 102 25.51 6.55 0.30
C HIS A 102 24.64 7.47 -0.56
N GLU A 103 24.12 8.55 0.05
CA GLU A 103 23.24 9.50 -0.64
C GLU A 103 23.97 10.23 -1.77
N ALA A 104 25.24 10.57 -1.56
CA ALA A 104 26.09 11.17 -2.61
C ALA A 104 26.27 10.25 -3.83
N LEU A 105 26.37 8.93 -3.62
CA LEU A 105 26.45 7.94 -4.70
C LEU A 105 25.12 7.74 -5.43
N LEU A 106 24.01 7.68 -4.68
CA LEU A 106 22.69 7.45 -5.28
C LEU A 106 22.27 8.63 -6.16
N LYS A 107 22.64 9.86 -5.78
CA LYS A 107 22.11 11.09 -6.38
C LYS A 107 20.59 10.93 -6.56
N ARG A 108 19.86 10.79 -5.44
CA ARG A 108 18.39 10.62 -5.49
C ARG A 108 17.71 11.84 -6.11
N ASN A 109 18.30 13.02 -5.91
CA ASN A 109 17.72 14.31 -6.25
C ASN A 109 18.66 15.24 -7.08
N PRO A 110 19.20 14.85 -8.26
CA PRO A 110 19.90 15.76 -9.15
C PRO A 110 18.86 16.55 -9.97
N HIS A 111 18.10 17.38 -9.29
CA HIS A 111 17.33 18.47 -9.88
C HIS A 111 18.16 19.74 -9.75
N GLY A 112 18.17 20.58 -10.78
CA GLY A 112 18.75 21.92 -10.73
C GLY A 112 17.94 22.82 -9.78
N ASN A 113 17.62 24.03 -10.20
CA ASN A 113 16.69 24.87 -9.43
C ASN A 113 15.26 24.29 -9.53
N PHE A 114 14.87 23.43 -8.57
CA PHE A 114 13.53 22.83 -8.57
C PHE A 114 12.42 23.88 -8.46
N GLY A 115 12.65 24.99 -7.74
CA GLY A 115 11.69 26.09 -7.67
C GLY A 115 11.40 26.71 -9.05
N ALA A 116 12.41 26.82 -9.92
CA ALA A 116 12.20 27.28 -11.30
C ALA A 116 11.42 26.24 -12.14
N VAL A 117 11.69 24.94 -11.94
CA VAL A 117 10.95 23.86 -12.60
C VAL A 117 9.49 23.86 -12.15
N GLU A 118 9.24 24.01 -10.85
CA GLU A 118 7.90 24.08 -10.27
C GLU A 118 7.14 25.30 -10.78
N ALA A 119 7.76 26.49 -10.78
CA ALA A 119 7.16 27.71 -11.29
C ALA A 119 6.83 27.66 -12.80
N SER A 120 7.49 26.79 -13.57
CA SER A 120 7.20 26.60 -15.00
C SER A 120 5.99 25.71 -15.28
N ARG A 121 5.46 25.02 -14.27
CA ARG A 121 4.34 24.08 -14.40
C ARG A 121 3.00 24.76 -14.15
N PRO A 122 1.90 24.20 -14.69
CA PRO A 122 0.57 24.65 -14.30
C PRO A 122 0.37 24.56 -12.78
N PRO A 123 -0.42 25.48 -12.18
CA PRO A 123 -0.81 25.38 -10.78
C PRO A 123 -1.49 24.04 -10.46
N PHE A 124 -1.41 23.62 -9.21
CA PHE A 124 -2.06 22.40 -8.75
C PHE A 124 -3.59 22.49 -8.94
N ASP A 125 -4.15 21.58 -9.73
CA ASP A 125 -5.60 21.50 -9.95
C ASP A 125 -6.30 20.80 -8.78
N ALA A 126 -6.69 21.59 -7.77
CA ALA A 126 -7.43 21.11 -6.61
C ALA A 126 -8.85 20.61 -6.96
N ALA A 127 -9.42 21.04 -8.08
CA ALA A 127 -10.77 20.69 -8.51
C ALA A 127 -10.83 19.34 -9.23
N ALA A 128 -9.69 18.82 -9.74
CA ALA A 128 -9.67 17.51 -10.37
C ALA A 128 -10.16 16.42 -9.42
N SER A 129 -11.11 15.63 -9.90
CA SER A 129 -11.67 14.46 -9.22
C SER A 129 -11.50 13.21 -10.10
N LEU A 130 -11.66 12.04 -9.48
CA LEU A 130 -11.70 10.79 -10.23
C LEU A 130 -12.89 10.79 -11.18
N ARG A 131 -12.63 10.63 -12.48
CA ARG A 131 -13.66 10.42 -13.50
C ARG A 131 -13.51 9.05 -14.15
N TYR A 132 -14.64 8.50 -14.59
CA TYR A 132 -14.68 7.30 -15.40
C TYR A 132 -14.81 7.65 -16.88
N THR A 133 -14.07 6.94 -17.71
CA THR A 133 -14.12 7.04 -19.18
C THR A 133 -14.55 5.71 -19.78
N GLN A 134 -14.89 5.72 -21.07
CA GLN A 134 -15.00 4.48 -21.82
C GLN A 134 -13.63 3.80 -21.89
N THR A 135 -13.63 2.49 -22.14
CA THR A 135 -12.37 1.78 -22.37
C THR A 135 -11.66 2.37 -23.60
N PRO A 136 -10.32 2.29 -23.67
CA PRO A 136 -9.54 2.69 -24.85
C PRO A 136 -10.08 2.24 -26.22
N GLN A 137 -10.72 1.08 -26.26
CA GLN A 137 -11.31 0.51 -27.47
C GLN A 137 -12.57 -0.29 -27.08
N PRO A 138 -13.76 0.35 -27.01
CA PRO A 138 -14.98 -0.32 -26.57
C PRO A 138 -15.40 -1.49 -27.46
N GLY A 139 -14.98 -1.48 -28.74
CA GLY A 139 -15.21 -2.55 -29.70
C GLY A 139 -14.18 -3.69 -29.68
N TRP A 140 -13.22 -3.71 -28.75
CA TRP A 140 -12.18 -4.73 -28.70
C TRP A 140 -12.77 -6.14 -28.53
N LYS A 141 -12.16 -7.14 -29.17
CA LYS A 141 -12.59 -8.54 -29.16
C LYS A 141 -11.44 -9.47 -28.83
N GLN A 142 -11.76 -10.65 -28.30
CA GLN A 142 -10.77 -11.69 -28.03
C GLN A 142 -9.96 -12.01 -29.28
N GLY A 143 -8.63 -12.14 -29.13
CA GLY A 143 -7.70 -12.29 -30.26
C GLY A 143 -7.39 -11.01 -31.05
N GLY A 144 -7.95 -9.86 -30.64
CA GLY A 144 -7.75 -8.56 -31.28
C GLY A 144 -6.33 -7.99 -31.15
N GLY A 145 -5.55 -8.46 -30.18
CA GLY A 145 -4.20 -7.94 -29.93
C GLY A 145 -4.21 -6.60 -29.20
N ALA A 146 -3.17 -5.80 -29.39
CA ALA A 146 -3.07 -4.47 -28.78
C ALA A 146 -4.15 -3.52 -29.30
N ASN A 147 -4.51 -2.52 -28.48
CA ASN A 147 -5.37 -1.42 -28.94
C ASN A 147 -4.59 -0.45 -29.85
N GLN A 148 -5.28 0.52 -30.44
CA GLN A 148 -4.72 1.47 -31.41
C GLN A 148 -4.23 2.79 -30.79
N LEU A 149 -4.21 2.93 -29.46
CA LEU A 149 -3.86 4.21 -28.82
C LEU A 149 -2.38 4.60 -28.97
N GLN A 150 -1.50 3.63 -29.23
CA GLN A 150 -0.07 3.89 -29.38
C GLN A 150 0.42 3.42 -30.75
N ALA A 151 0.44 4.34 -31.71
CA ALA A 151 1.32 4.21 -32.86
C ALA A 151 2.75 4.57 -32.41
N VAL A 152 3.41 3.66 -31.70
CA VAL A 152 4.85 3.82 -31.45
C VAL A 152 5.57 3.55 -32.76
N ALA A 153 6.48 4.43 -33.17
CA ALA A 153 7.38 4.13 -34.27
C ALA A 153 8.06 2.77 -34.00
N PRO A 154 8.18 1.87 -34.99
CA PRO A 154 8.80 0.58 -34.77
C PRO A 154 10.23 0.80 -34.26
N ALA A 155 10.49 0.37 -33.04
CA ALA A 155 11.78 0.43 -32.39
C ALA A 155 12.09 -0.95 -31.79
N ASP A 156 13.33 -1.39 -31.97
CA ASP A 156 13.77 -2.67 -31.44
C ASP A 156 13.95 -2.59 -29.92
N HIS A 157 13.69 -3.72 -29.25
CA HIS A 157 13.99 -3.83 -27.83
C HIS A 157 15.50 -3.84 -27.60
N ILE A 158 15.95 -3.12 -26.57
CA ILE A 158 17.33 -3.16 -26.10
C ILE A 158 17.39 -4.13 -24.92
N THR A 159 18.27 -5.13 -25.02
CA THR A 159 18.55 -6.05 -23.91
C THR A 159 19.48 -5.37 -22.91
N ILE A 160 19.15 -5.46 -21.62
CA ILE A 160 19.97 -4.92 -20.53
C ILE A 160 20.14 -6.02 -19.50
N ALA A 161 21.37 -6.52 -19.32
CA ALA A 161 21.64 -7.47 -18.26
C ALA A 161 21.95 -6.72 -16.95
N PRO A 162 21.29 -7.05 -15.80
CA PRO A 162 21.47 -6.30 -14.56
C PRO A 162 22.90 -6.28 -14.01
N TYR A 163 23.75 -7.20 -14.48
CA TYR A 163 25.14 -7.39 -14.06
C TYR A 163 26.11 -7.43 -15.26
N GLU A 164 25.74 -6.83 -16.39
CA GLU A 164 26.68 -6.66 -17.51
C GLU A 164 27.91 -5.84 -17.09
N GLU A 165 29.04 -6.09 -17.76
CA GLU A 165 30.30 -5.42 -17.48
C GLU A 165 30.14 -3.89 -17.56
N GLY A 166 30.68 -3.18 -16.56
CA GLY A 166 30.59 -1.72 -16.47
C GLY A 166 29.26 -1.18 -15.91
N ARG A 167 28.26 -2.01 -15.64
CA ARG A 167 26.97 -1.55 -15.09
C ARG A 167 26.94 -1.55 -13.56
N ALA A 168 26.81 -0.37 -12.96
CA ALA A 168 26.66 -0.23 -11.51
C ALA A 168 25.22 -0.57 -11.03
N ALA A 169 25.10 -1.20 -9.86
CA ALA A 169 23.82 -1.63 -9.30
C ALA A 169 22.78 -0.49 -9.10
N HIS A 170 23.23 0.74 -8.85
CA HIS A 170 22.33 1.90 -8.71
C HIS A 170 21.60 2.27 -10.02
N LEU A 171 22.12 1.86 -11.18
CA LEU A 171 21.44 2.03 -12.46
C LEU A 171 20.22 1.09 -12.58
N ASN A 172 20.29 -0.09 -11.98
CA ASN A 172 19.13 -0.98 -11.85
C ASN A 172 18.07 -0.34 -10.98
N TYR A 173 18.44 0.30 -9.87
CA TYR A 173 17.50 1.07 -9.05
C TYR A 173 16.76 2.12 -9.89
N LYS A 174 17.50 2.99 -10.60
CA LYS A 174 16.90 4.06 -11.43
C LYS A 174 15.95 3.50 -12.48
N LEU A 175 16.38 2.46 -13.20
CA LEU A 175 15.57 1.80 -14.24
C LEU A 175 14.29 1.18 -13.67
N LEU A 176 14.40 0.43 -12.56
CA LEU A 176 13.27 -0.28 -11.98
C LEU A 176 12.23 0.68 -11.40
N ILE A 177 12.65 1.76 -10.71
CA ILE A 177 11.68 2.72 -10.16
C ILE A 177 11.01 3.59 -11.22
N SER A 178 11.59 3.72 -12.41
CA SER A 178 10.94 4.42 -13.53
C SER A 178 10.04 3.49 -14.35
N ALA A 179 10.39 2.21 -14.45
CA ALA A 179 9.63 1.23 -15.24
C ALA A 179 8.44 0.63 -14.49
N ILE A 180 8.55 0.44 -13.17
CA ILE A 180 7.50 -0.15 -12.34
C ILE A 180 6.75 0.99 -11.66
N ILE A 181 5.74 1.51 -12.35
CA ILE A 181 4.90 2.64 -11.90
C ILE A 181 3.45 2.42 -12.38
N PRO A 182 2.43 3.01 -11.71
CA PRO A 182 2.50 3.66 -10.40
C PRO A 182 2.71 2.66 -9.26
N ARG A 183 3.48 3.03 -8.23
CA ARG A 183 3.65 2.19 -7.03
C ARG A 183 2.83 2.74 -5.86
N PRO A 184 2.05 1.91 -5.16
CA PRO A 184 1.45 2.33 -3.90
C PRO A 184 2.56 2.54 -2.85
N ILE A 185 2.24 3.29 -1.79
CA ILE A 185 3.20 3.66 -0.75
C ILE A 185 2.65 3.17 0.59
N ALA A 186 3.41 2.31 1.27
CA ALA A 186 3.18 2.02 2.68
C ALA A 186 3.79 3.14 3.50
N PHE A 187 2.96 3.90 4.21
CA PHE A 187 3.44 4.89 5.17
C PHE A 187 3.41 4.28 6.56
N VAL A 188 4.58 3.82 7.01
CA VAL A 188 4.71 2.87 8.10
C VAL A 188 5.09 3.60 9.38
N SER A 189 4.24 3.46 10.41
CA SER A 189 4.59 3.85 11.78
C SER A 189 5.05 2.64 12.58
N THR A 190 6.04 2.85 13.44
CA THR A 190 6.63 1.83 14.32
C THR A 190 7.02 2.45 15.65
N VAL A 191 7.16 1.62 16.68
CA VAL A 191 7.68 2.01 18.00
C VAL A 191 8.85 1.11 18.36
N GLY A 192 9.89 1.66 18.97
CA GLY A 192 10.97 0.88 19.58
C GLY A 192 10.50 0.04 20.78
N LYS A 193 11.34 -0.90 21.22
CA LYS A 193 11.01 -1.83 22.31
C LYS A 193 10.61 -1.12 23.61
N ASP A 194 11.30 -0.04 23.95
CA ASP A 194 11.16 0.69 25.22
C ASP A 194 10.02 1.73 25.23
N GLY A 195 9.28 1.85 24.11
CA GLY A 195 8.00 2.57 24.01
C GLY A 195 8.01 4.08 24.23
N SER A 196 9.12 4.66 24.71
CA SER A 196 9.26 6.09 24.99
C SER A 196 10.38 6.69 24.14
N GLY A 197 10.01 7.47 23.13
CA GLY A 197 10.93 8.30 22.34
C GLY A 197 11.37 7.74 20.98
N GLU A 198 11.27 6.42 20.74
CA GLU A 198 11.63 5.80 19.46
C GLU A 198 10.41 5.56 18.56
N GLU A 199 9.59 6.60 18.34
CA GLU A 199 8.50 6.53 17.37
C GLU A 199 9.00 6.97 15.99
N ASN A 200 8.94 6.08 15.02
CA ASN A 200 9.37 6.33 13.64
C ASN A 200 8.16 6.35 12.71
N LEU A 201 8.19 7.23 11.72
CA LEU A 201 7.20 7.28 10.64
C LEU A 201 7.90 7.47 9.29
N ALA A 202 7.75 6.53 8.35
CA ALA A 202 8.49 6.60 7.08
C ALA A 202 7.72 6.00 5.88
N PRO A 203 7.85 6.59 4.66
CA PRO A 203 7.22 6.06 3.46
C PRO A 203 8.08 5.03 2.70
N PHE A 204 7.44 3.94 2.25
CA PHE A 204 8.06 2.86 1.48
C PHE A 204 7.23 2.50 0.25
N SER A 205 7.79 2.70 -0.95
CA SER A 205 7.09 2.42 -2.22
C SER A 205 7.35 1.02 -2.78
N TYR A 206 8.09 0.17 -2.07
CA TYR A 206 8.22 -1.26 -2.41
C TYR A 206 7.12 -2.04 -1.67
N PHE A 207 5.87 -1.63 -1.89
CA PHE A 207 4.70 -2.07 -1.15
C PHE A 207 3.68 -2.73 -2.09
N ASN A 208 3.04 -3.82 -1.65
CA ASN A 208 1.85 -4.39 -2.29
C ASN A 208 1.10 -5.35 -1.35
N MET A 209 -0.09 -5.81 -1.76
CA MET A 209 -0.83 -6.92 -1.14
C MET A 209 -0.36 -8.27 -1.72
N ILE A 210 -0.22 -9.28 -0.87
CA ILE A 210 0.13 -10.66 -1.23
C ILE A 210 -1.11 -11.57 -1.24
N ASN A 211 -1.94 -11.49 -0.20
CA ASN A 211 -3.06 -12.39 0.03
C ASN A 211 -4.22 -11.68 0.74
N HIS A 212 -5.42 -12.24 0.65
CA HIS A 212 -6.62 -11.72 1.33
C HIS A 212 -7.12 -12.60 2.48
N ASP A 213 -6.73 -13.88 2.55
CA ASP A 213 -7.06 -14.78 3.67
C ASP A 213 -5.88 -15.72 4.02
N PRO A 214 -5.05 -15.40 5.03
CA PRO A 214 -5.09 -14.17 5.83
C PRO A 214 -4.67 -12.94 5.00
N PRO A 215 -5.04 -11.71 5.41
CA PRO A 215 -4.60 -10.48 4.76
C PRO A 215 -3.09 -10.28 4.92
N LEU A 216 -2.33 -10.45 3.84
CA LEU A 216 -0.87 -10.33 3.86
C LEU A 216 -0.40 -9.21 2.95
N PHE A 217 0.57 -8.44 3.44
CA PHE A 217 1.18 -7.31 2.76
C PHE A 217 2.70 -7.49 2.71
N VAL A 218 3.34 -6.95 1.67
CA VAL A 218 4.80 -6.93 1.55
C VAL A 218 5.31 -5.50 1.62
N VAL A 219 6.37 -5.28 2.40
CA VAL A 219 7.13 -4.01 2.41
C VAL A 219 8.61 -4.31 2.22
N GLY A 220 9.20 -3.74 1.17
CA GLY A 220 10.62 -3.82 0.87
C GLY A 220 11.39 -2.60 1.41
N PHE A 221 12.49 -2.88 2.09
CA PHE A 221 13.42 -1.91 2.63
C PHE A 221 14.75 -2.03 1.89
N ALA A 222 15.10 -1.04 1.08
CA ALA A 222 16.45 -0.97 0.52
C ALA A 222 17.43 -0.63 1.66
N SER A 223 18.45 -1.47 1.85
CA SER A 223 19.48 -1.22 2.85
C SER A 223 20.42 -0.10 2.35
N PRO A 224 20.77 0.87 3.21
CA PRO A 224 21.81 1.84 2.87
C PRO A 224 23.16 1.17 2.60
N SER A 225 24.11 1.87 1.97
CA SER A 225 25.43 1.30 1.67
C SER A 225 26.29 1.04 2.90
N GLU A 226 27.50 0.53 2.67
CA GLU A 226 28.38 -0.06 3.68
C GLU A 226 28.53 0.77 4.95
N GLY A 227 28.43 0.11 6.11
CA GLY A 227 28.59 0.72 7.42
C GLY A 227 27.34 1.41 7.99
N ALA A 228 26.29 1.63 7.20
CA ALA A 228 25.05 2.22 7.70
C ALA A 228 24.20 1.17 8.43
N ALA A 229 23.67 1.55 9.60
CA ALA A 229 22.74 0.73 10.36
C ALA A 229 21.48 0.41 9.55
N ALA A 230 20.80 -0.68 9.91
CA ALA A 230 19.45 -0.94 9.41
C ALA A 230 18.56 0.28 9.68
N LYS A 231 17.62 0.58 8.77
CA LYS A 231 16.63 1.64 9.01
C LYS A 231 15.89 1.37 10.31
N ASP A 232 15.56 2.42 11.05
CA ASP A 232 14.85 2.30 12.32
C ASP A 232 13.53 1.53 12.19
N THR A 233 12.79 1.73 11.10
CA THR A 233 11.60 0.91 10.80
C THR A 233 11.90 -0.59 10.77
N VAL A 234 12.99 -1.02 10.12
CA VAL A 234 13.36 -2.45 10.04
C VAL A 234 13.77 -2.98 11.41
N ARG A 235 14.54 -2.18 12.15
CA ARG A 235 14.95 -2.51 13.52
C ARG A 235 13.72 -2.70 14.41
N HIS A 236 12.80 -1.73 14.44
CA HIS A 236 11.56 -1.83 15.21
C HIS A 236 10.71 -3.04 14.81
N LEU A 237 10.57 -3.32 13.50
CA LEU A 237 9.84 -4.51 13.03
C LEU A 237 10.50 -5.81 13.54
N SER A 238 11.82 -5.88 13.59
CA SER A 238 12.54 -7.05 14.10
C SER A 238 12.45 -7.21 15.62
N GLU A 239 12.40 -6.09 16.36
CA GLU A 239 12.37 -6.08 17.82
C GLU A 239 10.96 -6.27 18.40
N THR A 240 9.96 -5.71 17.73
CA THR A 240 8.60 -5.59 18.26
C THR A 240 7.58 -6.41 17.47
N GLY A 241 7.83 -6.67 16.19
CA GLY A 241 6.88 -7.35 15.31
C GLY A 241 5.61 -6.56 15.02
N GLU A 242 5.55 -5.26 15.35
CA GLU A 242 4.33 -4.43 15.26
C GLU A 242 4.54 -3.20 14.37
N CYS A 243 3.52 -2.85 13.59
CA CYS A 243 3.49 -1.61 12.81
C CYS A 243 2.05 -1.19 12.48
N VAL A 244 1.90 0.05 11.98
CA VAL A 244 0.71 0.44 11.22
C VAL A 244 1.12 0.87 9.83
N ILE A 245 0.44 0.34 8.81
CA ILE A 245 0.56 0.79 7.41
C ILE A 245 -0.57 1.77 7.11
N ASN A 246 -0.24 3.00 6.76
CA ASN A 246 -1.18 4.06 6.41
C ASN A 246 -1.12 4.32 4.90
N ILE A 247 -2.27 4.48 4.24
CA ILE A 247 -2.33 4.82 2.81
C ILE A 247 -2.28 6.34 2.63
N ILE A 248 -1.25 6.83 1.94
CA ILE A 248 -1.06 8.26 1.68
C ILE A 248 -2.17 8.81 0.80
N SER A 249 -2.91 9.77 1.33
CA SER A 249 -3.88 10.58 0.59
C SER A 249 -3.29 11.92 0.17
N GLU A 250 -3.85 12.51 -0.88
CA GLU A 250 -3.44 13.81 -1.43
C GLU A 250 -3.35 14.92 -0.38
N GLY A 251 -4.25 14.93 0.61
CA GLY A 251 -4.34 15.98 1.62
C GLY A 251 -3.15 16.07 2.61
N TYR A 252 -2.21 15.14 2.57
CA TYR A 252 -1.03 15.18 3.45
C TYR A 252 0.27 14.70 2.78
N VAL A 253 0.35 14.77 1.44
CA VAL A 253 1.48 14.23 0.68
C VAL A 253 2.81 14.91 1.00
N GLU A 254 2.82 16.23 1.22
CA GLU A 254 4.02 17.00 1.58
C GLU A 254 4.55 16.56 2.95
N ALA A 255 3.67 16.39 3.93
CA ALA A 255 4.00 15.90 5.26
C ALA A 255 4.55 14.46 5.23
N ALA A 256 3.91 13.59 4.45
CA ALA A 256 4.40 12.22 4.26
C ALA A 256 5.75 12.18 3.52
N ASN A 257 6.01 13.10 2.59
CA ASN A 257 7.32 13.25 1.95
C ASN A 257 8.37 13.80 2.92
N ALA A 258 8.02 14.74 3.81
CA ALA A 258 8.93 15.26 4.83
C ALA A 258 9.44 14.14 5.76
N ALA A 259 8.60 13.16 6.07
CA ALA A 259 8.95 11.95 6.82
C ALA A 259 9.89 10.97 6.06
N SER A 260 10.34 11.29 4.86
CA SER A 260 11.39 10.53 4.14
C SER A 260 12.81 11.02 4.39
N VAL A 261 12.96 12.04 5.24
CA VAL A 261 14.26 12.59 5.65
C VAL A 261 15.12 11.52 6.33
N ASN A 262 16.44 11.59 6.14
CA ASN A 262 17.39 10.76 6.88
C ASN A 262 17.62 11.38 8.28
N ALA A 263 16.58 11.35 9.12
CA ALA A 263 16.66 11.81 10.50
C ALA A 263 17.60 10.91 11.33
N PRO A 264 18.29 11.44 12.36
CA PRO A 264 18.95 10.60 13.34
C PRO A 264 17.90 9.83 14.17
N GLY A 265 18.26 8.67 14.71
CA GLY A 265 17.31 7.76 15.37
C GLY A 265 16.62 8.31 16.64
N ASP A 266 17.11 9.43 17.19
CA ASP A 266 16.49 10.16 18.30
C ASP A 266 15.53 11.28 17.86
N ALA A 267 15.42 11.56 16.56
CA ALA A 267 14.52 12.55 15.99
C ALA A 267 13.33 11.88 15.32
N SER A 268 12.14 12.03 15.91
CA SER A 268 10.91 11.45 15.38
C SER A 268 10.38 12.19 14.15
N GLU A 269 10.11 11.47 13.07
CA GLU A 269 9.51 12.06 11.86
C GLU A 269 8.07 12.53 12.06
N TRP A 270 7.40 12.14 13.16
CA TRP A 270 6.11 12.70 13.54
C TRP A 270 6.21 14.22 13.74
N LEU A 271 7.27 14.71 14.38
CA LEU A 271 7.49 16.15 14.56
C LEU A 271 7.86 16.85 13.24
N ILE A 272 8.66 16.19 12.40
CA ILE A 272 9.11 16.75 11.12
C ILE A 272 7.95 16.87 10.13
N SER A 273 7.09 15.86 10.08
CA SER A 273 5.91 15.84 9.22
C SER A 273 4.77 16.71 9.73
N GLY A 274 4.70 16.93 11.05
CA GLY A 274 3.57 17.62 11.69
C GLY A 274 2.27 16.82 11.68
N LEU A 275 2.31 15.53 11.36
CA LEU A 275 1.15 14.65 11.36
C LEU A 275 0.76 14.24 12.77
N THR A 276 -0.52 13.93 12.97
CA THR A 276 -1.05 13.61 14.29
C THR A 276 -1.05 12.10 14.54
N PRO A 277 -0.33 11.60 15.57
CA PRO A 277 -0.43 10.20 15.96
C PRO A 277 -1.77 9.94 16.65
N ALA A 278 -2.62 9.10 16.03
CA ALA A 278 -3.83 8.58 16.65
C ALA A 278 -3.51 7.30 17.42
N ARG A 279 -3.64 7.38 18.75
CA ARG A 279 -3.28 6.33 19.72
C ARG A 279 -4.49 5.48 20.12
N ASP A 280 -5.35 5.19 19.16
CA ASP A 280 -6.57 4.40 19.31
C ASP A 280 -6.44 2.99 18.69
N THR A 281 -5.23 2.58 18.32
CA THR A 281 -4.94 1.21 17.86
C THR A 281 -5.26 0.19 18.94
N VAL A 282 -5.70 -1.00 18.52
CA VAL A 282 -6.26 -2.01 19.43
C VAL A 282 -5.33 -3.23 19.58
N ASP A 283 -4.73 -3.68 18.47
CA ASP A 283 -3.99 -4.94 18.38
C ASP A 283 -2.46 -4.73 18.30
N VAL A 284 -2.02 -3.47 18.15
CA VAL A 284 -0.60 -3.07 18.06
C VAL A 284 -0.33 -1.75 18.81
N ARG A 285 0.93 -1.53 19.24
CA ARG A 285 1.35 -0.29 19.93
C ARG A 285 1.56 0.94 19.03
N PRO A 286 2.09 0.83 17.81
CA PRO A 286 2.34 2.01 16.97
C PRO A 286 1.05 2.78 16.65
N PRO A 287 1.06 4.12 16.72
CA PRO A 287 -0.11 4.92 16.38
C PRO A 287 -0.37 4.89 14.88
N ARG A 288 -1.63 4.96 14.48
CA ARG A 288 -2.00 5.26 13.08
C ARG A 288 -1.89 6.76 12.82
N VAL A 289 -1.78 7.16 11.54
CA VAL A 289 -1.83 8.57 11.14
C VAL A 289 -3.29 9.04 11.20
N LYS A 290 -3.60 10.05 12.00
CA LYS A 290 -4.98 10.53 12.18
C LYS A 290 -5.60 11.02 10.87
N GLU A 291 -4.78 11.62 10.02
CA GLU A 291 -5.13 12.18 8.71
C GLU A 291 -5.37 11.09 7.64
N ALA A 292 -4.91 9.86 7.88
CA ALA A 292 -5.07 8.76 6.93
C ALA A 292 -6.53 8.30 6.84
N ILE A 293 -6.98 8.04 5.61
CA ILE A 293 -8.34 7.56 5.33
C ILE A 293 -8.44 6.05 5.51
N PHE A 294 -7.36 5.32 5.21
CA PHE A 294 -7.27 3.89 5.41
C PHE A 294 -5.94 3.53 6.11
N SER A 295 -6.02 2.73 7.17
CA SER A 295 -4.85 2.25 7.93
C SER A 295 -5.01 0.77 8.29
N ILE A 296 -3.88 0.08 8.41
CA ILE A 296 -3.80 -1.35 8.70
C ILE A 296 -2.91 -1.52 9.91
N GLU A 297 -3.44 -2.04 11.02
CA GLU A 297 -2.62 -2.57 12.11
C GLU A 297 -2.00 -3.88 11.64
N GLY A 298 -0.68 -4.00 11.76
CA GLY A 298 0.09 -5.07 11.15
C GLY A 298 0.99 -5.78 12.15
N LYS A 299 1.00 -7.11 12.09
CA LYS A 299 1.99 -7.96 12.77
C LYS A 299 2.95 -8.58 11.77
N VAL A 300 4.24 -8.59 12.09
CA VAL A 300 5.26 -9.19 11.24
C VAL A 300 5.05 -10.69 11.19
N GLU A 301 4.80 -11.22 9.99
CA GLU A 301 4.76 -12.66 9.73
C GLU A 301 6.18 -13.19 9.50
N SER A 302 6.94 -12.52 8.63
CA SER A 302 8.33 -12.88 8.37
C SER A 302 9.19 -11.70 7.93
N LEU A 303 10.48 -11.81 8.21
CA LEU A 303 11.53 -10.92 7.71
C LEU A 303 12.54 -11.73 6.90
N ARG A 304 12.86 -11.25 5.71
CA ARG A 304 13.85 -11.87 4.84
C ARG A 304 14.87 -10.87 4.34
N GLU A 305 16.14 -11.12 4.63
CA GLU A 305 17.24 -10.35 4.07
C GLU A 305 17.68 -10.86 2.70
N PHE A 306 18.16 -9.95 1.86
CA PHE A 306 18.77 -10.23 0.57
C PHE A 306 20.22 -9.78 0.58
N LYS A 307 21.11 -10.66 0.12
CA LYS A 307 22.54 -10.35 -0.01
C LYS A 307 22.83 -9.75 -1.38
N SER A 308 23.72 -8.75 -1.39
CA SER A 308 24.19 -8.07 -2.60
C SER A 308 24.98 -9.05 -3.46
N LYS A 309 24.70 -9.03 -4.77
CA LYS A 309 25.55 -9.73 -5.76
C LYS A 309 26.76 -8.90 -6.19
N ALA A 310 26.72 -7.58 -6.01
CA ALA A 310 27.81 -6.68 -6.38
C ALA A 310 28.86 -6.52 -5.26
N VAL A 311 28.49 -6.82 -4.01
CA VAL A 311 29.35 -6.67 -2.83
C VAL A 311 29.14 -7.89 -1.93
N ALA A 312 30.16 -8.76 -1.84
CA ALA A 312 30.07 -9.99 -1.06
C ALA A 312 29.80 -9.70 0.42
N GLY A 313 28.97 -10.53 1.06
CA GLY A 313 28.64 -10.44 2.50
C GLY A 313 27.66 -9.32 2.89
N LYS A 314 27.38 -8.36 2.00
CA LYS A 314 26.51 -7.22 2.29
C LYS A 314 25.02 -7.55 2.17
N THR A 315 24.21 -7.15 3.15
CA THR A 315 22.74 -7.10 3.00
C THR A 315 22.36 -5.89 2.13
N SER A 316 21.71 -6.12 1.00
CA SER A 316 21.25 -5.07 0.07
C SER A 316 19.81 -4.65 0.28
N GLY A 317 19.03 -5.46 0.99
CA GLY A 317 17.66 -5.12 1.35
C GLY A 317 17.03 -6.14 2.26
N THR A 318 15.91 -5.74 2.86
CA THR A 318 15.08 -6.57 3.72
C THR A 318 13.65 -6.51 3.20
N MET A 319 12.95 -7.64 3.22
CA MET A 319 11.52 -7.73 2.93
C MET A 319 10.81 -8.14 4.20
N ALA A 320 9.76 -7.39 4.56
CA ALA A 320 8.80 -7.80 5.57
C ALA A 320 7.52 -8.31 4.91
N VAL A 321 7.04 -9.45 5.37
CA VAL A 321 5.65 -9.88 5.18
C VAL A 321 4.90 -9.52 6.47
N ILE A 322 3.79 -8.81 6.32
CA ILE A 322 3.01 -8.25 7.41
C ILE A 322 1.58 -8.75 7.29
N GLU A 323 1.07 -9.40 8.33
CA GLU A 323 -0.33 -9.77 8.45
C GLU A 323 -1.14 -8.59 8.98
N GLY A 324 -2.19 -8.21 8.25
CA GLY A 324 -3.14 -7.20 8.69
C GLY A 324 -4.12 -7.79 9.70
N VAL A 325 -4.04 -7.30 10.95
CA VAL A 325 -4.86 -7.81 12.06
C VAL A 325 -6.07 -6.92 12.36
N ARG A 326 -6.03 -5.64 11.93
CA ARG A 326 -7.17 -4.71 11.99
C ARG A 326 -7.09 -3.66 10.90
N PHE A 327 -8.26 -3.27 10.37
CA PHE A 327 -8.38 -2.19 9.40
C PHE A 327 -9.16 -1.01 9.99
N TRP A 328 -8.68 0.18 9.66
CA TRP A 328 -9.33 1.46 9.94
C TRP A 328 -9.70 2.09 8.62
N ALA A 329 -10.97 2.45 8.47
CA ALA A 329 -11.45 3.18 7.30
C ALA A 329 -12.31 4.36 7.76
N ARG A 330 -12.14 5.52 7.12
CA ARG A 330 -12.98 6.69 7.38
C ARG A 330 -14.42 6.39 6.95
N GLY A 331 -15.38 6.76 7.79
CA GLY A 331 -16.80 6.37 7.62
C GLY A 331 -17.46 6.91 6.35
N ASP A 332 -16.96 8.00 5.78
CA ASP A 332 -17.41 8.58 4.50
C ASP A 332 -16.71 7.95 3.28
N ALA A 333 -15.64 7.18 3.49
CA ALA A 333 -14.87 6.53 2.43
C ALA A 333 -15.22 5.05 2.27
N ILE A 334 -15.72 4.39 3.32
CA ILE A 334 -16.07 2.96 3.31
C ILE A 334 -17.54 2.76 2.93
N SER A 335 -17.82 1.76 2.09
CA SER A 335 -19.17 1.32 1.78
C SER A 335 -19.93 0.88 3.05
N GLU A 336 -21.25 0.91 3.01
CA GLU A 336 -22.10 0.43 4.12
C GLU A 336 -21.81 -1.05 4.46
N ALA A 337 -21.55 -1.87 3.43
CA ALA A 337 -21.19 -3.28 3.56
C ALA A 337 -19.74 -3.51 4.07
N ARG A 338 -18.92 -2.46 4.13
CA ARG A 338 -17.51 -2.49 4.57
C ARG A 338 -16.58 -3.34 3.71
N ASP A 339 -16.87 -3.42 2.42
CA ASP A 339 -16.13 -4.23 1.44
C ASP A 339 -15.43 -3.39 0.37
N MET A 340 -15.72 -2.09 0.28
CA MET A 340 -15.24 -1.20 -0.77
C MET A 340 -14.88 0.18 -0.21
N ILE A 341 -13.69 0.68 -0.59
CA ILE A 341 -13.27 2.06 -0.32
C ILE A 341 -13.52 2.91 -1.56
N ASP A 342 -14.17 4.06 -1.40
CA ASP A 342 -14.36 5.04 -2.46
C ASP A 342 -13.01 5.73 -2.78
N PRO A 343 -12.42 5.49 -3.97
CA PRO A 343 -11.18 6.11 -4.37
C PRO A 343 -11.27 7.64 -4.55
N ALA A 344 -12.46 8.19 -4.81
CA ALA A 344 -12.67 9.64 -4.91
C ALA A 344 -12.53 10.32 -3.54
N VAL A 345 -12.85 9.62 -2.45
CA VAL A 345 -12.63 10.08 -1.08
C VAL A 345 -11.20 9.77 -0.64
N LEU A 346 -10.70 8.55 -0.88
CA LEU A 346 -9.35 8.11 -0.51
C LEU A 346 -8.24 8.98 -1.13
N ARG A 347 -8.43 9.44 -2.38
CA ARG A 347 -7.45 10.21 -3.17
C ARG A 347 -6.01 9.70 -2.99
N PRO A 348 -5.76 8.40 -3.27
CA PRO A 348 -4.49 7.78 -2.97
C PRO A 348 -3.37 8.37 -3.84
N ILE A 349 -2.20 8.54 -3.24
CA ILE A 349 -1.00 8.99 -3.92
C ILE A 349 -0.09 7.81 -4.24
N SER A 350 0.41 7.78 -5.47
CA SER A 350 1.39 6.80 -5.93
C SER A 350 2.79 7.42 -6.09
N ARG A 351 3.82 6.59 -5.97
CA ARG A 351 5.19 6.96 -6.32
C ARG A 351 5.50 6.52 -7.75
N LEU A 352 6.10 7.41 -8.53
CA LEU A 352 6.55 7.13 -9.89
C LEU A 352 8.08 6.96 -9.93
N GLY A 353 8.73 7.44 -10.99
CA GLY A 353 10.19 7.52 -11.10
C GLY A 353 10.76 8.79 -10.44
N GLY A 354 11.97 8.69 -9.87
CA GLY A 354 12.66 9.82 -9.24
C GLY A 354 11.86 10.44 -8.08
N ILE A 355 11.67 11.76 -8.15
CA ILE A 355 10.94 12.55 -7.15
C ILE A 355 9.43 12.69 -7.47
N THR A 356 8.94 12.02 -8.51
CA THR A 356 7.59 12.25 -9.04
C THR A 356 6.55 11.42 -8.29
N TYR A 357 5.43 12.07 -7.97
CA TYR A 357 4.22 11.47 -7.40
C TYR A 357 3.08 11.53 -8.42
N GLY A 358 2.13 10.60 -8.33
CA GLY A 358 0.97 10.52 -9.22
C GLY A 358 -0.35 10.49 -8.46
N ARG A 359 -1.37 11.20 -8.99
CA ARG A 359 -2.76 11.16 -8.53
C ARG A 359 -3.56 10.13 -9.35
N THR A 360 -4.57 9.53 -8.74
CA THR A 360 -5.55 8.70 -9.45
C THR A 360 -6.78 9.54 -9.80
N THR A 361 -6.79 10.13 -11.00
CA THR A 361 -7.85 11.08 -11.44
C THR A 361 -8.69 10.59 -12.62
N GLU A 362 -8.29 9.51 -13.29
CA GLU A 362 -9.05 8.93 -14.39
C GLU A 362 -9.01 7.40 -14.29
N ALA A 363 -10.16 6.76 -14.53
CA ALA A 363 -10.32 5.32 -14.57
C ALA A 363 -11.24 4.90 -15.72
N PHE A 364 -11.23 3.61 -16.03
CA PHE A 364 -12.20 2.93 -16.88
C PHE A 364 -12.33 1.50 -16.37
N GLU A 365 -13.45 0.86 -16.66
CA GLU A 365 -13.75 -0.48 -16.13
C GLU A 365 -13.63 -1.54 -17.22
N LEU A 366 -12.98 -2.64 -16.89
CA LEU A 366 -12.92 -3.83 -17.72
C LEU A 366 -13.42 -5.02 -16.89
N PRO A 367 -14.54 -5.66 -17.27
CA PRO A 367 -14.97 -6.87 -16.59
C PRO A 367 -13.95 -7.99 -16.81
N ARG A 368 -13.77 -8.84 -15.80
CA ARG A 368 -12.97 -10.05 -15.95
C ARG A 368 -13.67 -10.98 -16.96
N PRO A 369 -13.02 -11.35 -18.08
CA PRO A 369 -13.64 -12.24 -19.05
C PRO A 369 -13.89 -13.63 -18.46
N ASP A 370 -15.02 -14.22 -18.81
CA ASP A 370 -15.35 -15.61 -18.53
C ASP A 370 -14.94 -16.52 -19.69
N PHE A 371 -14.30 -17.64 -19.36
CA PHE A 371 -13.77 -18.54 -20.39
C PHE A 371 -14.88 -19.23 -21.18
N GLU A 372 -15.95 -19.67 -20.54
CA GLU A 372 -17.03 -20.39 -21.24
C GLU A 372 -17.90 -19.42 -22.02
N LYS A 373 -18.31 -18.31 -21.40
CA LYS A 373 -19.24 -17.34 -21.97
C LYS A 373 -18.57 -16.38 -22.96
N ASP A 374 -17.47 -15.74 -22.58
CA ASP A 374 -16.90 -14.64 -23.37
C ASP A 374 -15.86 -15.13 -24.38
N VAL A 375 -15.14 -16.22 -24.07
CA VAL A 375 -14.22 -16.87 -25.02
C VAL A 375 -14.93 -17.93 -25.85
N GLY A 376 -16.00 -18.57 -25.35
CA GLY A 376 -16.70 -19.68 -26.02
C GLY A 376 -16.12 -21.05 -25.69
N GLY A 377 -15.51 -21.18 -24.50
CA GLY A 377 -14.89 -22.42 -24.03
C GLY A 377 -13.76 -22.90 -24.94
N GLN A 378 -13.63 -24.22 -25.05
CA GLN A 378 -12.59 -24.84 -25.88
C GLN A 378 -12.80 -24.60 -27.38
N GLU A 379 -14.05 -24.53 -27.85
CA GLU A 379 -14.34 -24.28 -29.27
C GLU A 379 -13.93 -22.86 -29.68
N GLY A 380 -14.28 -21.87 -28.86
CA GLY A 380 -13.86 -20.49 -29.11
C GLY A 380 -12.35 -20.32 -29.04
N MET A 381 -11.68 -21.03 -28.12
CA MET A 381 -10.21 -21.08 -28.07
C MET A 381 -9.62 -21.71 -29.35
N ALA A 382 -10.22 -22.76 -29.92
CA ALA A 382 -9.76 -23.34 -31.18
C ALA A 382 -9.86 -22.32 -32.33
N LYS A 383 -10.99 -21.61 -32.44
CA LYS A 383 -11.17 -20.54 -33.45
C LYS A 383 -10.12 -19.44 -33.31
N LEU A 384 -9.79 -19.03 -32.08
CA LEU A 384 -8.75 -18.02 -31.84
C LEU A 384 -7.36 -18.50 -32.25
N LYS A 385 -7.04 -19.79 -32.10
CA LYS A 385 -5.78 -20.37 -32.59
C LYS A 385 -5.70 -20.33 -34.11
N ASP A 386 -6.79 -20.66 -34.80
CA ASP A 386 -6.85 -20.61 -36.27
C ASP A 386 -6.64 -19.17 -36.78
N VAL A 387 -7.30 -18.19 -36.14
CA VAL A 387 -7.11 -16.77 -36.44
C VAL A 387 -5.68 -16.31 -36.16
N ALA A 388 -5.05 -16.76 -35.08
CA ALA A 388 -3.68 -16.41 -34.75
C ALA A 388 -2.66 -17.04 -35.72
N ALA A 389 -2.92 -18.27 -36.17
CA ALA A 389 -2.09 -18.95 -37.17
C ALA A 389 -2.14 -18.24 -38.52
N ALA A 390 -3.31 -17.74 -38.93
CA ALA A 390 -3.47 -16.98 -40.18
C ALA A 390 -2.80 -15.60 -40.18
N LYS A 391 -2.39 -15.08 -39.00
CA LYS A 391 -1.67 -13.79 -38.87
C LYS A 391 -0.15 -13.93 -38.95
N LYS A 392 0.38 -15.15 -38.83
CA LYS A 392 1.81 -15.46 -39.01
C LYS A 392 2.06 -15.82 -40.47
#